data_AF-A0A0Q7QTV9-F1
#
_entry.id   AF-A0A0Q7QTV9-F1
#
_cell.length_a   1.000
_cell.length_b   1.000
_cell.length_c   1.000
_cell.angle_alpha   90.00
_cell.angle_beta   90.00
_cell.angle_gamma   90.00
#
_symmetry.space_group_name_H-M   'P 1'
#
loop_
_entity.id
_entity.type
_entity.pdbx_description
1 polymer ?
#
loop_
_entity_poly.entity_id
_entity_poly.type
_entity_poly.pdbx_seq_one_letter_code
_entity_poly.pdbx_strand_id
1 'polypeptide(L)'
;MRLFGNALPDEVRAADLPTGEKALAGAVGTDGVVLVGTRDALYVGERRIPWETVEKADWSQDASTLTVTEVGSWGEVRPVHVVPLDEPGRLLELVRERVTASVVLQRHVPIRGRRGVFVIARRAPRGDQPVQWVYEFEEGVDPDDPEVRRRAAAALEVVRGEVGHDL
;
A
#
# COMPACT_ATOMS: atom_id res chain seq x y z
N MET A 1 33.71 -7.79 -3.70
CA MET A 1 33.07 -8.59 -2.64
C MET A 1 31.62 -8.81 -3.05
N ARG A 2 31.26 -10.01 -3.53
CA ARG A 2 29.90 -10.33 -3.98
C ARG A 2 29.04 -10.59 -2.73
N LEU A 3 28.16 -9.66 -2.40
CA LEU A 3 27.10 -9.90 -1.42
C LEU A 3 26.09 -10.84 -2.09
N PHE A 4 26.08 -12.11 -1.69
CA PHE A 4 25.05 -13.05 -2.09
C PHE A 4 23.71 -12.49 -1.59
N GLY A 5 22.92 -11.89 -2.47
CA GLY A 5 21.49 -11.77 -2.21
C GLY A 5 20.94 -13.18 -2.17
N ASN A 6 20.24 -13.55 -1.08
CA ASN A 6 19.56 -14.84 -1.03
C ASN A 6 18.76 -15.03 -2.32
N ALA A 7 18.94 -16.18 -2.96
CA ALA A 7 18.14 -16.55 -4.11
C ALA A 7 16.66 -16.56 -3.69
N LEU A 8 15.77 -16.15 -4.59
CA LEU A 8 14.34 -16.22 -4.34
C LEU A 8 13.93 -17.68 -4.08
N PRO A 9 13.03 -17.93 -3.10
CA PRO A 9 12.43 -19.25 -2.90
C PRO A 9 11.86 -19.82 -4.20
N ASP A 10 11.84 -21.15 -4.33
CA ASP A 10 11.43 -21.83 -5.55
C ASP A 10 9.96 -21.55 -5.87
N GLU A 11 9.11 -21.47 -4.85
CA GLU A 11 7.69 -21.13 -4.92
C GLU A 11 7.50 -19.70 -5.45
N VAL A 12 8.33 -18.76 -5.02
CA VAL A 12 8.32 -17.37 -5.50
C VAL A 12 8.75 -17.30 -6.97
N ARG A 13 9.74 -18.11 -7.37
CA ARG A 13 10.19 -18.20 -8.77
C ARG A 13 9.16 -18.89 -9.68
N ALA A 14 8.38 -19.80 -9.13
CA ALA A 14 7.36 -20.56 -9.84
C ALA A 14 5.97 -19.87 -9.87
N ALA A 15 5.81 -18.75 -9.16
CA ALA A 15 4.55 -18.02 -9.13
C ALA A 15 4.08 -17.62 -10.54
N ASP A 16 2.80 -17.83 -10.81
CA ASP A 16 2.19 -17.47 -12.09
C ASP A 16 1.93 -15.95 -12.13
N LEU A 17 2.88 -15.23 -12.73
CA LEU A 17 2.81 -13.78 -12.89
C LEU A 17 2.35 -13.41 -14.30
N PRO A 18 1.52 -12.35 -14.45
CA PRO A 18 1.15 -11.83 -15.75
C PRO A 18 2.39 -11.49 -16.61
N THR A 19 2.23 -11.60 -17.93
CA THR A 19 3.30 -11.26 -18.87
C THR A 19 3.82 -9.84 -18.61
N GLY A 20 5.15 -9.73 -18.46
CA GLY A 20 5.84 -8.47 -18.21
C GLY A 20 6.08 -8.16 -16.72
N GLU A 21 5.44 -8.86 -15.80
CA GLU A 21 5.79 -8.80 -14.38
C GLU A 21 6.91 -9.80 -14.04
N LYS A 22 7.77 -9.42 -13.10
CA LYS A 22 8.87 -10.26 -12.61
C LYS A 22 8.95 -10.15 -11.09
N ALA A 23 9.15 -11.29 -10.43
CA ALA A 23 9.46 -11.32 -9.01
C ALA A 23 10.78 -10.57 -8.73
N LEU A 24 10.72 -9.57 -7.86
CA LEU A 24 11.89 -8.80 -7.41
C LEU A 24 12.33 -9.22 -6.02
N ALA A 25 11.36 -9.50 -5.15
CA ALA A 25 11.55 -10.08 -3.83
C ALA A 25 10.34 -10.96 -3.51
N GLY A 26 10.49 -11.90 -2.60
CA GLY A 26 9.39 -12.73 -2.13
C GLY A 26 9.80 -13.59 -0.95
N ALA A 27 8.80 -14.15 -0.29
CA ALA A 27 8.95 -15.05 0.85
C ALA A 27 7.76 -16.02 0.87
N VAL A 28 7.92 -17.13 1.58
CA VAL A 28 6.84 -18.09 1.82
C VAL A 28 6.48 -17.99 3.29
N GLY A 29 5.19 -17.76 3.56
CA GLY A 29 4.66 -17.73 4.92
C GLY A 29 4.76 -19.09 5.60
N THR A 30 4.80 -19.09 6.93
CA THR A 30 4.78 -20.34 7.71
C THR A 30 3.43 -21.07 7.59
N ASP A 31 2.41 -20.36 7.10
CA ASP A 31 1.10 -20.87 6.69
C ASP A 31 1.04 -21.35 5.23
N GLY A 32 2.16 -21.28 4.50
CA GLY A 32 2.28 -21.67 3.09
C GLY A 32 1.87 -20.58 2.09
N VAL A 33 1.45 -19.39 2.53
CA VAL A 33 1.09 -18.29 1.62
C VAL A 33 2.35 -17.74 0.94
N VAL A 34 2.39 -17.80 -0.38
CA VAL A 34 3.50 -17.24 -1.15
C VAL A 34 3.29 -15.75 -1.34
N LEU A 35 4.28 -14.96 -0.93
CA LEU A 35 4.35 -13.52 -1.17
C LEU A 35 5.32 -13.21 -2.30
N VAL A 36 4.87 -12.43 -3.28
CA VAL A 36 5.72 -11.99 -4.40
C VAL A 36 5.58 -10.49 -4.59
N GLY A 37 6.65 -9.75 -4.38
CA GLY A 37 6.72 -8.33 -4.75
C GLY A 37 7.30 -8.16 -6.14
N THR A 38 6.55 -7.49 -7.02
CA THR A 38 6.98 -7.14 -8.38
C THR A 38 7.21 -5.64 -8.48
N ARG A 39 7.47 -5.16 -9.71
CA ARG A 39 7.50 -3.72 -9.96
C ARG A 39 6.14 -3.07 -9.68
N ASP A 40 5.05 -3.75 -10.00
CA ASP A 40 3.73 -3.13 -10.16
C ASP A 40 2.74 -3.52 -9.06
N ALA A 41 2.96 -4.64 -8.37
CA ALA A 41 2.08 -5.11 -7.32
C ALA A 41 2.80 -5.95 -6.25
N LEU A 42 2.14 -6.12 -5.11
CA LEU A 42 2.36 -7.22 -4.19
C LEU A 42 1.35 -8.33 -4.49
N TYR A 43 1.81 -9.56 -4.52
CA TYR A 43 0.97 -10.75 -4.59
C TYR A 43 0.93 -11.44 -3.24
N VAL A 44 -0.27 -11.76 -2.78
CA VAL A 44 -0.54 -12.54 -1.56
C VAL A 44 -1.31 -13.78 -1.97
N GLY A 45 -0.59 -14.90 -2.16
CA GLY A 45 -1.14 -16.05 -2.88
C GLY A 45 -1.58 -15.63 -4.29
N GLU A 46 -2.84 -15.89 -4.62
CA GLU A 46 -3.42 -15.52 -5.93
C GLU A 46 -3.88 -14.04 -6.00
N ARG A 47 -3.94 -13.34 -4.87
CA ARG A 47 -4.40 -11.95 -4.83
C ARG A 47 -3.30 -11.00 -5.29
N ARG A 48 -3.51 -10.33 -6.42
CA ARG A 48 -2.69 -9.20 -6.88
C ARG A 48 -3.16 -7.89 -6.25
N ILE A 49 -2.26 -7.19 -5.59
CA ILE A 49 -2.51 -5.90 -4.91
C ILE A 49 -1.59 -4.83 -5.54
N PRO A 50 -2.10 -3.95 -6.41
CA PRO A 50 -1.34 -2.81 -6.92
C PRO A 50 -0.73 -1.98 -5.80
N TRP A 51 0.48 -1.45 -5.97
CA TRP A 51 1.15 -0.70 -4.91
C TRP A 51 0.40 0.56 -4.49
N GLU A 52 -0.24 1.24 -5.44
CA GLU A 52 -1.07 2.42 -5.21
C GLU A 52 -2.37 2.13 -4.43
N THR A 53 -2.78 0.86 -4.34
CA THR A 53 -3.93 0.44 -3.54
C THR A 53 -3.53 -0.11 -2.17
N VAL A 54 -2.25 -0.11 -1.82
CA VAL A 54 -1.80 -0.47 -0.46
C VAL A 54 -1.83 0.77 0.42
N GLU A 55 -2.76 0.82 1.38
CA GLU A 55 -2.80 1.92 2.34
C GLU A 55 -1.55 1.91 3.22
N LYS A 56 -1.26 0.76 3.84
CA LYS A 56 -0.11 0.58 4.70
C LYS A 56 0.35 -0.87 4.74
N ALA A 57 1.60 -1.05 5.11
CA ALA A 57 2.19 -2.34 5.38
C ALA A 57 3.00 -2.27 6.68
N ASP A 58 2.62 -3.06 7.66
CA ASP A 58 3.19 -3.09 8.99
C ASP A 58 3.92 -4.41 9.22
N TRP A 59 5.17 -4.34 9.70
CA TRP A 59 5.93 -5.51 10.12
C TRP A 59 6.03 -5.57 11.64
N SER A 60 5.62 -6.68 12.23
CA SER A 60 5.84 -6.98 13.65
C SER A 60 7.00 -7.97 13.78
N GLN A 61 8.12 -7.52 14.34
CA GLN A 61 9.26 -8.39 14.59
C GLN A 61 8.96 -9.43 15.69
N ASP A 62 8.21 -9.05 16.72
CA ASP A 62 7.89 -9.96 17.83
C ASP A 62 6.92 -11.06 17.42
N ALA A 63 5.97 -10.75 16.54
CA ALA A 63 5.02 -11.72 16.02
C ALA A 63 5.50 -12.43 14.74
N SER A 64 6.63 -11.99 14.16
CA SER A 64 7.09 -12.38 12.83
C SER A 64 5.99 -12.27 11.77
N THR A 65 5.26 -11.16 11.74
CA THR A 65 4.05 -11.02 10.90
C THR A 65 4.09 -9.76 10.06
N LEU A 66 3.82 -9.92 8.76
CA LEU A 66 3.53 -8.83 7.84
C LEU A 66 2.01 -8.64 7.72
N THR A 67 1.55 -7.42 7.99
CA THR A 67 0.16 -7.00 7.78
C THR A 67 0.09 -5.99 6.65
N VAL A 68 -0.65 -6.29 5.59
CA VAL A 68 -0.89 -5.38 4.47
C VAL A 68 -2.35 -4.97 4.46
N THR A 69 -2.61 -3.67 4.55
CA THR A 69 -3.96 -3.10 4.48
C THR A 69 -4.15 -2.44 3.13
N GLU A 70 -5.18 -2.87 2.39
CA GLU A 70 -5.59 -2.20 1.16
C GLU A 70 -6.37 -0.92 1.46
N VAL A 71 -6.34 0.02 0.53
CA VAL A 71 -7.19 1.22 0.59
C VAL A 71 -8.65 0.80 0.65
N GLY A 72 -9.38 1.33 1.64
CA GLY A 72 -10.79 1.04 1.84
C GLY A 72 -11.71 1.91 0.99
N SER A 73 -12.84 1.34 0.61
CA SER A 73 -14.00 2.12 0.18
C SER A 73 -14.84 2.56 1.38
N TRP A 74 -15.56 3.67 1.22
CA TRP A 74 -16.47 4.18 2.23
C TRP A 74 -17.52 3.14 2.62
N GLY A 75 -17.65 2.85 3.92
CA GLY A 75 -18.65 1.90 4.44
C GLY A 75 -18.30 0.42 4.25
N GLU A 76 -17.13 0.09 3.70
CA GLU A 76 -16.69 -1.28 3.49
C GLU A 76 -15.56 -1.66 4.46
N VAL A 77 -15.56 -2.93 4.89
CA VAL A 77 -14.43 -3.48 5.66
C VAL A 77 -13.21 -3.51 4.75
N ARG A 78 -12.12 -2.87 5.19
CA ARG A 78 -10.86 -2.84 4.44
C ARG A 78 -10.29 -4.24 4.32
N PRO A 79 -9.87 -4.69 3.12
CA PRO A 79 -9.11 -5.92 3.01
C PRO A 79 -7.80 -5.82 3.80
N VAL A 80 -7.57 -6.79 4.68
CA VAL A 80 -6.34 -6.91 5.47
C VAL A 80 -5.75 -8.30 5.25
N HIS A 81 -4.48 -8.34 4.83
CA HIS A 81 -3.73 -9.56 4.61
C HIS A 81 -2.68 -9.70 5.71
N VAL A 82 -2.74 -10.78 6.46
CA VAL A 82 -1.84 -11.04 7.59
C VAL A 82 -1.08 -12.33 7.27
N VAL A 83 0.24 -12.23 7.09
CA VAL A 83 1.07 -13.38 6.71
C VAL A 83 2.24 -13.52 7.71
N PRO A 84 2.37 -14.67 8.39
CA PRO A 84 3.51 -14.96 9.26
C PRO A 84 4.75 -15.33 8.42
N LEU A 85 5.90 -14.71 8.69
CA LEU A 85 7.14 -14.87 7.92
C LEU A 85 8.34 -15.03 8.87
N ASP A 86 8.97 -16.21 8.88
CA ASP A 86 10.21 -16.39 9.64
C ASP A 86 11.41 -15.69 8.97
N GLU A 87 11.48 -15.78 7.64
CA GLU A 87 12.57 -15.21 6.84
C GLU A 87 12.02 -14.27 5.75
N PRO A 88 11.71 -13.01 6.09
CA PRO A 88 11.15 -12.07 5.12
C PRO A 88 12.14 -11.63 4.03
N GLY A 89 13.45 -11.89 4.20
CA GLY A 89 14.48 -11.51 3.23
C GLY A 89 14.41 -10.04 2.81
N ARG A 90 14.46 -9.77 1.50
CA ARG A 90 14.33 -8.41 0.93
C ARG A 90 12.88 -7.97 0.69
N LEU A 91 11.89 -8.80 1.05
CA LEU A 91 10.50 -8.48 0.78
C LEU A 91 10.04 -7.22 1.51
N LEU A 92 10.39 -7.06 2.79
CA LEU A 92 9.99 -5.90 3.59
C LEU A 92 10.63 -4.60 3.08
N GLU A 93 11.87 -4.67 2.61
CA GLU A 93 12.57 -3.55 1.96
C GLU A 93 11.79 -3.11 0.71
N LEU A 94 11.45 -4.05 -0.17
CA LEU A 94 10.70 -3.78 -1.39
C LEU A 94 9.30 -3.23 -1.08
N VAL A 95 8.56 -3.85 -0.15
CA VAL A 95 7.23 -3.40 0.25
C VAL A 95 7.29 -1.95 0.75
N ARG A 96 8.22 -1.63 1.65
CA ARG A 96 8.40 -0.27 2.16
C ARG A 96 8.73 0.71 1.03
N GLU A 97 9.68 0.36 0.18
CA GLU A 97 10.08 1.18 -0.97
C GLU A 97 8.88 1.49 -1.87
N ARG A 98 8.12 0.46 -2.26
CA ARG A 98 7.03 0.60 -3.24
C ARG A 98 5.79 1.25 -2.69
N VAL A 99 5.43 0.98 -1.43
CA VAL A 99 4.35 1.70 -0.75
C VAL A 99 4.70 3.18 -0.65
N THR A 100 5.94 3.51 -0.24
CA THR A 100 6.40 4.91 -0.14
C THR A 100 6.40 5.59 -1.52
N ALA A 101 6.94 4.93 -2.54
CA ALA A 101 7.01 5.46 -3.89
C ALA A 101 5.64 5.64 -4.56
N SER A 102 4.61 4.95 -4.08
CA SER A 102 3.25 5.13 -4.59
C SER A 102 2.63 6.47 -4.17
N VAL A 103 3.09 7.08 -3.07
CA VAL A 103 2.50 8.31 -2.52
C VAL A 103 3.08 9.53 -3.25
N VAL A 104 2.20 10.24 -3.96
CA VAL A 104 2.55 11.50 -4.65
C VAL A 104 2.44 12.68 -3.68
N LEU A 105 1.37 12.69 -2.89
CA LEU A 105 1.07 13.76 -1.96
C LEU A 105 0.25 13.21 -0.79
N GLN A 106 0.48 13.75 0.40
CA GLN A 106 -0.33 13.50 1.58
C GLN A 106 -0.58 14.81 2.32
N ARG A 107 -1.86 15.16 2.52
CA ARG A 107 -2.27 16.39 3.20
C ARG A 107 -3.17 16.09 4.38
N HIS A 108 -2.79 16.56 5.57
CA HIS A 108 -3.66 16.52 6.74
C HIS A 108 -4.63 17.70 6.74
N VAL A 109 -5.89 17.43 7.03
CA VAL A 109 -6.98 18.40 7.12
C VAL A 109 -7.58 18.30 8.52
N PRO A 110 -7.23 19.21 9.45
CA PRO A 110 -7.71 19.14 10.82
C PRO A 110 -9.22 19.44 10.87
N ILE A 111 -10.03 18.52 11.41
CA ILE A 111 -11.49 18.69 11.55
C ILE A 111 -11.83 19.20 12.95
N ARG A 112 -11.41 18.50 14.01
CA ARG A 112 -11.71 18.82 15.41
C ARG A 112 -10.43 18.85 16.23
N GLY A 113 -9.99 20.05 16.61
CA GLY A 113 -8.69 20.22 17.28
C GLY A 113 -7.56 19.77 16.36
N ARG A 114 -6.75 18.80 16.81
CA ARG A 114 -5.67 18.20 16.01
C ARG A 114 -6.10 16.98 15.19
N ARG A 115 -7.30 16.42 15.42
CA ARG A 115 -7.78 15.24 14.69
C ARG A 115 -8.41 15.66 13.37
N GLY A 116 -8.20 14.87 12.34
CA GLY A 116 -8.60 15.21 10.99
C GLY A 116 -8.66 14.04 10.02
N VAL A 117 -8.59 14.40 8.75
CA VAL A 117 -8.56 13.46 7.62
C VAL A 117 -7.29 13.72 6.83
N PHE A 118 -6.63 12.65 6.38
CA PHE A 118 -5.61 12.74 5.36
C PHE A 118 -6.23 12.59 3.98
N VAL A 119 -5.87 13.49 3.07
CA VAL A 119 -6.13 13.36 1.63
C VAL A 119 -4.83 12.92 0.99
N ILE A 120 -4.83 11.73 0.40
CA ILE A 120 -3.63 11.08 -0.11
C ILE A 120 -3.78 10.84 -1.61
N ALA A 121 -2.83 11.35 -2.39
CA ALA A 121 -2.69 11.08 -3.81
C ALA A 121 -1.70 9.92 -4.00
N ARG A 122 -2.11 8.89 -4.74
CA ARG A 122 -1.28 7.73 -5.06
C ARG A 122 -1.21 7.48 -6.55
N ARG A 123 -0.09 6.94 -7.02
CA ARG A 123 0.17 6.68 -8.45
C ARG A 123 0.76 5.30 -8.65
N ALA A 124 0.28 4.62 -9.69
CA ALA A 124 0.89 3.41 -10.18
C ALA A 124 2.36 3.63 -10.58
N PRO A 125 3.28 2.69 -10.31
CA PRO A 125 4.71 2.86 -10.59
C PRO A 125 5.08 3.14 -12.05
N ARG A 126 4.20 2.80 -13.00
CA ARG A 126 4.39 3.08 -14.44
C ARG A 126 3.90 4.46 -14.85
N GLY A 127 3.06 5.11 -14.04
CA GLY A 127 2.44 6.40 -14.36
C GLY A 127 1.45 6.35 -15.52
N ASP A 128 1.01 5.16 -15.93
CA ASP A 128 0.06 4.90 -17.01
C ASP A 128 -1.41 4.85 -16.55
N GLN A 129 -1.63 5.01 -15.24
CA GLN A 129 -2.95 5.07 -14.62
C GLN A 129 -3.21 6.46 -14.02
N PRO A 130 -4.47 6.90 -13.95
CA PRO A 130 -4.84 8.11 -13.22
C PRO A 130 -4.37 8.06 -11.75
N VAL A 131 -4.08 9.22 -11.18
CA VAL A 131 -3.82 9.36 -9.75
C VAL A 131 -5.06 8.93 -8.97
N GLN A 132 -4.87 8.01 -8.02
CA GLN A 132 -5.88 7.58 -7.08
C GLN A 132 -5.90 8.52 -5.86
N TRP A 133 -7.09 8.82 -5.37
CA TRP A 133 -7.29 9.69 -4.22
C TRP A 133 -7.95 8.91 -3.09
N VAL A 134 -7.33 8.93 -1.92
CA VAL A 134 -7.75 8.15 -0.75
C VAL A 134 -7.94 9.09 0.44
N TYR A 135 -8.98 8.84 1.22
CA TYR A 135 -9.19 9.48 2.52
C TYR A 135 -8.87 8.51 3.65
N GLU A 136 -8.04 8.96 4.59
CA GLU A 136 -7.78 8.26 5.84
C GLU A 136 -8.28 9.12 6.99
N PHE A 137 -9.27 8.63 7.73
CA PHE A 137 -9.86 9.35 8.85
C PHE A 137 -9.21 8.89 10.16
N GLU A 138 -8.75 9.85 10.95
CA GLU A 138 -8.21 9.54 12.27
C GLU A 138 -9.30 9.06 13.23
N GLU A 139 -8.91 8.28 14.24
CA GLU A 139 -9.84 7.77 15.25
C GLU A 139 -10.67 8.90 15.87
N GLY A 140 -11.99 8.68 15.94
CA GLY A 140 -12.95 9.66 16.47
C GLY A 140 -13.33 10.78 15.48
N VAL A 141 -12.87 10.72 14.23
CA VAL A 141 -13.42 11.52 13.13
C VAL A 141 -14.51 10.71 12.43
N ASP A 142 -15.77 11.09 12.69
CA ASP A 142 -16.93 10.49 12.03
C ASP A 142 -16.98 10.93 10.56
N PRO A 143 -16.83 10.02 9.60
CA PRO A 143 -16.79 10.40 8.20
C PRO A 143 -18.16 10.38 7.50
N ASP A 144 -19.22 10.02 8.22
CA ASP A 144 -20.61 10.34 7.84
C ASP A 144 -21.04 11.76 8.27
N ASP A 145 -20.26 12.42 9.13
CA ASP A 145 -20.50 13.81 9.53
C ASP A 145 -20.43 14.74 8.28
N PRO A 146 -21.52 15.46 7.94
CA PRO A 146 -21.54 16.35 6.80
C PRO A 146 -20.44 17.42 6.82
N GLU A 147 -20.01 17.87 8.00
CA GLU A 147 -18.90 18.81 8.16
C GLU A 147 -17.58 18.19 7.71
N VAL A 148 -17.31 16.96 8.15
CA VAL A 148 -16.10 16.20 7.78
C VAL A 148 -16.04 16.01 6.29
N ARG A 149 -17.14 15.55 5.67
CA ARG A 149 -17.24 15.36 4.22
C ARG A 149 -17.01 16.64 3.44
N ARG A 150 -17.62 17.76 3.88
CA ARG A 150 -17.46 19.06 3.21
C ARG A 150 -16.01 19.53 3.26
N ARG A 151 -15.35 19.41 4.40
CA ARG A 151 -13.94 19.83 4.58
C ARG A 151 -12.96 18.93 3.83
N ALA A 152 -13.19 17.61 3.83
CA ALA A 152 -12.41 16.66 3.06
C ALA A 152 -12.50 16.95 1.55
N ALA A 153 -13.72 17.15 1.03
CA ALA A 153 -13.95 17.46 -0.37
C ALA A 153 -13.33 18.80 -0.78
N ALA A 154 -13.48 19.85 0.04
CA ALA A 154 -12.85 21.15 -0.23
C ALA A 154 -11.32 21.04 -0.26
N ALA A 155 -10.73 20.27 0.65
CA ALA A 155 -9.29 20.04 0.63
C ALA A 155 -8.85 19.25 -0.61
N LEU A 156 -9.59 18.21 -1.01
CA LEU A 156 -9.32 17.43 -2.21
C LEU A 156 -9.24 18.31 -3.46
N GLU A 157 -10.16 19.27 -3.64
CA GLU A 157 -10.14 20.17 -4.79
C GLU A 157 -8.89 21.07 -4.79
N VAL A 158 -8.42 21.52 -3.62
CA VAL A 158 -7.16 22.28 -3.52
C VAL A 158 -5.96 21.42 -3.90
N VAL A 159 -5.82 20.22 -3.32
CA VAL A 159 -4.65 19.36 -3.62
C VAL A 159 -4.68 18.78 -5.03
N ARG A 160 -5.87 18.60 -5.65
CA ARG A 160 -5.97 18.27 -7.08
C ARG A 160 -5.38 19.35 -7.96
N GLY A 161 -5.59 20.62 -7.61
CA GLY A 161 -4.94 21.74 -8.27
C GLY A 161 -3.41 21.65 -8.19
N GLU A 162 -2.87 21.39 -6.99
CA GLU A 162 -1.42 21.22 -6.77
C GLU A 162 -0.83 20.09 -7.64
N VAL A 163 -1.43 18.90 -7.60
CA VAL A 163 -0.95 17.74 -8.37
C VAL A 163 -1.12 17.95 -9.88
N GLY A 164 -2.20 18.60 -10.34
CA GLY A 164 -2.44 18.86 -11.76
C GLY A 164 -1.47 19.87 -12.40
N HIS A 165 -0.70 20.62 -11.60
CA HIS A 165 0.35 21.51 -12.08
C HIS A 165 1.73 20.83 -12.19
N ASP A 166 1.91 19.65 -11.57
CA ASP A 166 3.19 18.95 -11.45
C ASP A 166 3.29 17.67 -12.32
N LEU A 167 2.33 17.44 -13.23
CA LEU A 167 2.27 16.29 -14.18
C LEU A 167 2.36 16.71 -15.64
#